data_AF-A0A6B1E200-F1
#
_entry.id   AF-A0A6B1E200-F1
#
_cell.length_a   1.000
_cell.length_b   1.000
_cell.length_c   1.000
_cell.angle_alpha   90.00
_cell.angle_beta   90.00
_cell.angle_gamma   90.00
#
_symmetry.space_group_name_H-M   'P 1'
#
loop_
_entity.id
_entity.type
_entity.pdbx_description
1 polymer ?
#
loop_
_entity_poly.entity_id
_entity_poly.type
_entity_poly.pdbx_seq_one_letter_code
_entity_poly.pdbx_strand_id
1 'polypeptide(L)'
;AVPKASAEFAAARPAIVIETARRLSRIGADVLKLEAPHDIAHNQDEAAWQASCEQVSAASAVPWVLLSAGVDFAQFERQLRVACAAGASGFLAGRAIWKEAATMSSAARANFMAEVAARRLDALLEIAARDARPWSDFYTLPQFDATWYEAYALC
;
A
#
# COMPACT_ATOMS: atom_id res chain seq x y z
N ALA A 1 17.75 20.58 3.97
CA ALA A 1 17.18 19.27 3.58
C ALA A 1 16.27 19.47 2.37
N VAL A 2 16.27 18.55 1.42
CA VAL A 2 15.42 18.63 0.22
C VAL A 2 13.94 18.54 0.63
N PRO A 3 13.07 19.51 0.25
CA PRO A 3 11.65 19.45 0.61
C PRO A 3 10.92 18.27 -0.05
N LYS A 4 10.06 17.56 0.69
CA LYS A 4 9.33 16.37 0.21
C LYS A 4 8.44 16.65 -1.02
N ALA A 5 7.96 17.88 -1.18
CA ALA A 5 7.12 18.29 -2.30
C ALA A 5 7.90 18.85 -3.50
N SER A 6 9.24 18.86 -3.46
CA SER A 6 10.07 19.39 -4.54
C SER A 6 10.21 18.38 -5.70
N ALA A 7 10.44 18.89 -6.90
CA ALA A 7 10.78 18.07 -8.07
C ALA A 7 12.06 17.25 -7.84
N GLU A 8 13.03 17.79 -7.10
CA GLU A 8 14.25 17.07 -6.71
C GLU A 8 13.93 15.83 -5.86
N PHE A 9 13.07 15.96 -4.84
CA PHE A 9 12.64 14.82 -4.05
C PHE A 9 11.80 13.83 -4.87
N ALA A 10 10.90 14.34 -5.73
CA ALA A 10 10.09 13.50 -6.60
C ALA A 10 10.95 12.63 -7.52
N ALA A 11 12.05 13.17 -8.06
CA ALA A 11 13.01 12.43 -8.89
C ALA A 11 13.79 11.37 -8.08
N ALA A 12 14.13 11.65 -6.83
CA ALA A 12 14.85 10.71 -5.96
C ALA A 12 13.95 9.62 -5.33
N ARG A 13 12.63 9.88 -5.22
CA ARG A 13 11.68 9.02 -4.51
C ARG A 13 11.70 7.55 -4.95
N PRO A 14 11.71 7.20 -6.25
CA PRO A 14 11.73 5.79 -6.66
C PRO A 14 12.92 5.03 -6.03
N ALA A 15 14.12 5.59 -6.16
CA ALA A 15 15.34 4.99 -5.61
C ALA A 15 15.28 4.86 -4.08
N ILE A 16 14.74 5.87 -3.38
CA ILE A 16 14.56 5.84 -1.92
C ILE A 16 13.63 4.70 -1.49
N VAL A 17 12.47 4.56 -2.15
CA VAL A 17 11.49 3.52 -1.79
C VAL A 17 12.03 2.12 -2.09
N ILE A 18 12.68 1.92 -3.24
CA ILE A 18 13.28 0.63 -3.63
C ILE A 18 14.36 0.24 -2.62
N GLU A 19 15.25 1.17 -2.26
CA GLU A 19 16.31 0.92 -1.29
C GLU A 19 15.75 0.65 0.12
N THR A 20 14.65 1.31 0.49
CA THR A 20 13.92 1.04 1.73
C THR A 20 13.39 -0.38 1.76
N ALA A 21 12.73 -0.82 0.68
CA ALA A 21 12.25 -2.19 0.55
C ALA A 21 13.40 -3.20 0.66
N ARG A 22 14.52 -2.94 -0.02
CA ARG A 22 15.71 -3.81 0.01
C ARG A 22 16.30 -3.95 1.41
N ARG A 23 16.47 -2.85 2.14
CA ARG A 23 17.11 -2.87 3.46
C ARG A 23 16.17 -3.40 4.55
N LEU A 24 14.94 -2.90 4.59
CA LEU A 24 14.04 -3.14 5.72
C LEU A 24 13.28 -4.47 5.65
N SER A 25 13.12 -5.06 4.46
CA SER A 25 12.52 -6.40 4.35
C SER A 25 13.37 -7.51 4.99
N ARG A 26 14.64 -7.25 5.29
CA ARG A 26 15.62 -8.27 5.74
C ARG A 26 15.99 -8.16 7.22
N ILE A 27 15.31 -7.30 7.98
CA ILE A 27 15.61 -7.08 9.40
C ILE A 27 14.51 -7.64 10.33
N GLY A 28 13.70 -8.57 9.84
CA GLY A 28 12.68 -9.27 10.64
C GLY A 28 11.25 -8.74 10.53
N ALA A 29 10.93 -7.92 9.53
CA ALA A 29 9.54 -7.52 9.25
C ALA A 29 8.81 -8.62 8.45
N ASP A 30 7.55 -8.93 8.79
CA ASP A 30 6.72 -9.88 8.03
C ASP A 30 6.03 -9.24 6.82
N VAL A 31 5.73 -7.95 6.88
CA VAL A 31 5.09 -7.21 5.79
C VAL A 31 5.63 -5.79 5.77
N LEU A 32 5.97 -5.28 4.58
CA LEU A 32 6.32 -3.88 4.43
C LEU A 32 5.12 -3.04 4.01
N LYS A 33 4.89 -1.94 4.71
CA LYS A 33 3.97 -0.89 4.29
C LYS A 33 4.76 0.25 3.65
N LEU A 34 4.61 0.44 2.34
CA LEU A 34 5.47 1.36 1.57
C LEU A 34 4.68 2.47 0.88
N GLU A 35 5.31 3.65 0.75
CA GLU A 35 4.84 4.72 -0.13
C GLU A 35 4.95 4.29 -1.60
N ALA A 36 4.14 4.90 -2.48
CA ALA A 36 4.31 4.72 -3.92
C ALA A 36 5.73 5.15 -4.36
N PRO A 37 6.44 4.36 -5.20
CA PRO A 37 7.78 4.70 -5.68
C PRO A 37 7.74 5.75 -6.80
N HIS A 38 6.82 6.71 -6.72
CA HIS A 38 6.64 7.82 -7.65
C HIS A 38 5.87 8.93 -6.95
N ASP A 39 5.97 10.15 -7.47
CA ASP A 39 5.18 11.28 -7.00
C ASP A 39 4.12 11.62 -8.04
N ILE A 40 2.85 11.36 -7.70
CA ILE A 40 1.75 11.55 -8.64
C ILE A 40 1.59 13.01 -9.08
N ALA A 41 2.00 14.00 -8.27
CA ALA A 41 1.93 15.40 -8.68
C ALA A 41 2.96 15.75 -9.76
N HIS A 42 4.06 15.00 -9.84
CA HIS A 42 5.19 15.27 -10.73
C HIS A 42 5.31 14.28 -11.90
N ASN A 43 4.66 13.13 -11.81
CA ASN A 43 4.68 12.10 -12.83
C ASN A 43 3.30 11.45 -12.94
N GLN A 44 2.69 11.49 -14.13
CA GLN A 44 1.40 10.87 -14.47
C GLN A 44 1.54 9.60 -15.34
N ASP A 45 2.76 9.20 -15.68
CA ASP A 45 3.06 8.05 -16.53
C ASP A 45 2.96 6.73 -15.74
N GLU A 46 1.86 6.01 -15.94
CA GLU A 46 1.60 4.72 -15.28
C GLU A 46 2.59 3.63 -15.68
N ALA A 47 3.20 3.69 -16.87
CA ALA A 47 4.23 2.72 -17.27
C ALA A 47 5.51 2.92 -16.45
N ALA A 48 5.90 4.18 -16.21
CA ALA A 48 7.01 4.51 -15.32
C ALA A 48 6.70 4.13 -13.86
N TRP A 49 5.45 4.30 -13.42
CA TRP A 49 5.02 3.86 -12.09
C TRP A 49 5.13 2.34 -11.94
N GLN A 50 4.63 1.59 -12.93
CA GLN A 50 4.67 0.13 -12.98
C GLN A 50 6.12 -0.36 -12.87
N ALA A 51 7.02 0.14 -13.71
CA ALA A 51 8.44 -0.25 -13.70
C ALA A 51 9.11 0.04 -12.35
N SER A 52 8.70 1.10 -11.64
CA SER A 52 9.21 1.43 -10.31
C SER A 52 8.65 0.49 -9.24
N CYS A 53 7.36 0.14 -9.31
CA CYS A 53 6.73 -0.84 -8.41
C CYS A 53 7.30 -2.25 -8.62
N GLU A 54 7.62 -2.65 -9.85
CA GLU A 54 8.25 -3.94 -10.15
C GLU A 54 9.64 -4.04 -9.50
N GLN A 55 10.40 -2.94 -9.51
CA GLN A 55 11.69 -2.87 -8.80
C GLN A 55 11.52 -2.96 -7.28
N VAL A 56 10.47 -2.38 -6.71
CA VAL A 56 10.13 -2.56 -5.28
C VAL A 56 9.84 -4.03 -4.98
N SER A 57 9.00 -4.68 -5.80
CA SER A 57 8.65 -6.09 -5.65
C SER A 57 9.86 -7.01 -5.79
N ALA A 58 10.79 -6.71 -6.70
CA ALA A 58 12.03 -7.46 -6.87
C ALA A 58 13.02 -7.27 -5.70
N ALA A 59 13.03 -6.08 -5.09
CA ALA A 59 13.95 -5.76 -4.00
C ALA A 59 13.50 -6.30 -2.63
N SER A 60 12.18 -6.37 -2.39
CA SER A 60 11.58 -6.80 -1.13
C SER A 60 11.69 -8.32 -0.94
N ALA A 61 12.20 -8.75 0.21
CA ALA A 61 12.24 -10.17 0.60
C ALA A 61 10.93 -10.69 1.21
N VAL A 62 10.00 -9.79 1.53
CA VAL A 62 8.71 -10.04 2.21
C VAL A 62 7.59 -9.35 1.43
N PRO A 63 6.32 -9.74 1.59
CA PRO A 63 5.23 -9.06 0.89
C PRO A 63 5.19 -7.59 1.27
N TRP A 64 4.75 -6.76 0.33
CA TRP A 64 4.59 -5.33 0.57
C TRP A 64 3.20 -4.87 0.17
N VAL A 65 2.69 -3.86 0.88
CA VAL A 65 1.39 -3.25 0.64
C VAL A 65 1.54 -1.75 0.43
N LEU A 66 0.72 -1.21 -0.47
CA LEU A 66 0.74 0.21 -0.80
C LEU A 66 0.00 1.04 0.26
N LEU A 67 0.63 2.11 0.74
CA LEU A 67 -0.02 3.12 1.57
C LEU A 67 -0.47 4.33 0.76
N SER A 68 -1.58 4.96 1.17
CA SER A 68 -2.20 6.02 0.37
C SER A 68 -1.62 7.43 0.53
N ALA A 69 -0.79 7.66 1.55
CA ALA A 69 -0.13 8.95 1.84
C ALA A 69 -1.05 10.19 1.96
N GLY A 70 -2.38 10.04 1.89
CA GLY A 70 -3.34 11.15 1.93
C GLY A 70 -3.76 11.70 0.57
N VAL A 71 -3.35 11.07 -0.54
CA VAL A 71 -3.87 11.40 -1.88
C VAL A 71 -5.39 11.19 -1.96
N ASP A 72 -6.04 11.73 -2.98
CA ASP A 72 -7.47 11.54 -3.18
C ASP A 72 -7.81 10.10 -3.58
N PHE A 73 -9.05 9.67 -3.38
CA PHE A 73 -9.47 8.29 -3.65
C PHE A 73 -9.13 7.85 -5.09
N ALA A 74 -9.51 8.65 -6.09
CA ALA A 74 -9.30 8.33 -7.51
C ALA A 74 -7.80 8.21 -7.87
N GLN A 75 -6.95 9.01 -7.22
CA GLN A 75 -5.50 8.93 -7.37
C GLN A 75 -4.98 7.62 -6.75
N PHE A 76 -5.39 7.33 -5.53
CA PHE A 76 -4.96 6.11 -4.84
C PHE A 76 -5.42 4.84 -5.54
N GLU A 77 -6.64 4.83 -6.07
CA GLU A 77 -7.20 3.72 -6.82
C GLU A 77 -6.37 3.40 -8.06
N ARG A 78 -5.94 4.42 -8.82
CA ARG A 78 -5.01 4.25 -9.95
C ARG A 78 -3.66 3.69 -9.50
N GLN A 79 -3.08 4.25 -8.45
CA GLN A 79 -1.80 3.77 -7.90
C GLN A 79 -1.90 2.33 -7.41
N LEU A 80 -3.02 1.93 -6.81
CA LEU A 80 -3.21 0.57 -6.33
C LEU A 80 -3.28 -0.43 -7.48
N ARG A 81 -4.00 -0.14 -8.56
CA ARG A 81 -4.03 -1.01 -9.75
C ARG A 81 -2.62 -1.31 -10.27
N VAL A 82 -1.81 -0.26 -10.44
CA VAL A 82 -0.43 -0.38 -10.88
C VAL A 82 0.43 -1.14 -9.87
N ALA A 83 0.34 -0.81 -8.58
CA ALA A 83 1.14 -1.48 -7.56
C ALA A 83 0.83 -2.99 -7.46
N CYS A 84 -0.46 -3.37 -7.48
CA CYS A 84 -0.88 -4.77 -7.46
C CYS A 84 -0.40 -5.52 -8.70
N ALA A 85 -0.61 -4.97 -9.90
CA ALA A 85 -0.12 -5.55 -11.15
C ALA A 85 1.42 -5.70 -11.18
N ALA A 86 2.13 -4.86 -10.43
CA ALA A 86 3.59 -4.91 -10.27
C ALA A 86 4.08 -5.82 -9.13
N GLY A 87 3.20 -6.56 -8.46
CA GLY A 87 3.56 -7.55 -7.43
C GLY A 87 3.37 -7.11 -5.97
N ALA A 88 2.70 -5.98 -5.70
CA ALA A 88 2.24 -5.66 -4.35
C ALA A 88 1.19 -6.67 -3.88
N SER A 89 1.18 -6.97 -2.59
CA SER A 89 0.24 -7.89 -1.94
C SER A 89 -1.02 -7.22 -1.39
N GLY A 90 -1.33 -6.02 -1.87
CA GLY A 90 -2.54 -5.27 -1.52
C GLY A 90 -2.24 -3.87 -1.01
N PHE A 91 -3.06 -3.41 -0.06
CA PHE A 91 -3.01 -2.03 0.44
C PHE A 91 -3.19 -1.93 1.95
N LEU A 92 -2.67 -0.84 2.51
CA LEU A 92 -3.05 -0.36 3.83
C LEU A 92 -3.35 1.14 3.73
N ALA A 93 -4.63 1.46 3.53
CA ALA A 93 -5.10 2.81 3.26
C ALA A 93 -6.03 3.33 4.38
N GLY A 94 -5.97 4.64 4.60
CA GLY A 94 -6.87 5.33 5.53
C GLY A 94 -7.46 6.58 4.88
N ARG A 95 -6.71 7.68 4.89
CA ARG A 95 -7.19 9.00 4.43
C ARG A 95 -7.77 9.02 3.01
N ALA A 96 -7.23 8.24 2.07
CA ALA A 96 -7.83 8.13 0.73
C ALA A 96 -9.27 7.56 0.74
N ILE A 97 -9.64 6.79 1.77
CA ILE A 97 -10.98 6.22 1.93
C ILE A 97 -11.89 7.23 2.65
N TRP A 98 -11.43 7.84 3.75
CA TRP A 98 -12.32 8.50 4.71
C TRP A 98 -11.96 9.94 5.14
N LYS A 99 -10.93 10.59 4.58
CA LYS A 99 -10.47 11.89 5.12
C LYS A 99 -11.54 12.98 5.19
N GLU A 100 -12.50 12.99 4.28
CA GLU A 100 -13.57 13.98 4.23
C GLU A 100 -14.46 13.91 5.48
N ALA A 101 -14.71 12.71 5.99
CA ALA A 101 -15.53 12.46 7.20
C ALA A 101 -14.98 13.14 8.46
N ALA A 102 -13.68 13.46 8.50
CA ALA A 102 -13.06 14.11 9.65
C ALA A 102 -13.63 15.50 9.96
N THR A 103 -14.21 16.17 8.95
CA THR A 103 -14.77 17.54 9.08
C THR A 103 -16.29 17.59 9.00
N MET A 104 -16.94 16.44 8.80
CA MET A 104 -18.39 16.35 8.65
C MET A 104 -19.11 16.37 10.00
N SER A 105 -20.37 16.84 9.99
CA SER A 105 -21.28 16.66 11.11
C SER A 105 -21.53 15.16 11.38
N SER A 106 -21.97 14.80 12.59
CA SER A 106 -22.18 13.40 12.96
C SER A 106 -23.13 12.66 12.01
N ALA A 107 -24.23 13.28 11.58
CA ALA A 107 -25.19 12.68 10.65
C ALA A 107 -24.59 12.51 9.23
N ALA A 108 -23.95 13.56 8.70
CA ALA A 108 -23.31 13.49 7.39
C ALA A 108 -22.15 12.48 7.37
N ARG A 109 -21.37 12.40 8.46
CA ARG A 109 -20.30 11.43 8.65
C ARG A 109 -20.82 10.00 8.64
N ALA A 110 -21.91 9.72 9.37
CA ALA A 110 -22.51 8.39 9.39
C ALA A 110 -22.92 7.94 7.97
N ASN A 111 -23.63 8.79 7.24
CA ASN A 111 -24.04 8.51 5.86
C ASN A 111 -22.82 8.33 4.92
N PHE A 112 -21.82 9.22 5.02
CA PHE A 112 -20.61 9.11 4.22
C PHE A 112 -19.85 7.81 4.48
N MET A 113 -19.74 7.37 5.74
CA MET A 113 -19.05 6.13 6.08
C MET A 113 -19.81 4.90 5.56
N ALA A 114 -21.14 4.91 5.67
CA ALA A 114 -21.99 3.81 5.22
C ALA A 114 -22.06 3.68 3.69
N GLU A 115 -21.95 4.79 2.95
CA GLU A 115 -22.17 4.77 1.50
C GLU A 115 -20.89 5.02 0.68
N VAL A 116 -20.13 6.07 1.00
CA VAL A 116 -18.98 6.48 0.17
C VAL A 116 -17.73 5.73 0.59
N ALA A 117 -17.40 5.73 1.88
CA ALA A 117 -16.21 5.04 2.38
C ALA A 117 -16.31 3.52 2.17
N ALA A 118 -17.49 2.94 2.38
CA ALA A 118 -17.76 1.52 2.12
C ALA A 118 -17.51 1.16 0.64
N ARG A 119 -18.16 1.86 -0.30
CA ARG A 119 -17.94 1.63 -1.75
C ARG A 119 -16.48 1.82 -2.18
N ARG A 120 -15.78 2.79 -1.59
CA ARG A 120 -14.35 3.00 -1.82
C ARG A 120 -13.54 1.80 -1.35
N LEU A 121 -13.84 1.25 -0.17
CA LEU A 121 -13.18 0.06 0.33
C LEU A 121 -13.45 -1.14 -0.57
N ASP A 122 -14.71 -1.35 -0.98
CA ASP A 122 -15.10 -2.45 -1.87
C ASP A 122 -14.33 -2.39 -3.20
N ALA A 123 -14.22 -1.22 -3.82
CA ALA A 123 -13.45 -1.04 -5.05
C ALA A 123 -11.95 -1.39 -4.88
N LEU A 124 -11.35 -1.03 -3.74
CA LEU A 124 -9.95 -1.37 -3.46
C LEU A 124 -9.77 -2.88 -3.18
N LEU A 125 -10.75 -3.50 -2.51
CA LEU A 125 -10.78 -4.94 -2.28
C LEU A 125 -10.89 -5.71 -3.61
N GLU A 126 -11.73 -5.25 -4.54
CA GLU A 126 -11.85 -5.84 -5.88
C GLU A 126 -10.54 -5.79 -6.66
N ILE A 127 -9.81 -4.67 -6.60
CA ILE A 127 -8.48 -4.55 -7.23
C ILE A 127 -7.50 -5.53 -6.59
N ALA A 128 -7.41 -5.53 -5.25
CA ALA A 128 -6.47 -6.40 -4.55
C ALA A 128 -6.79 -7.90 -4.78
N ALA A 129 -8.06 -8.28 -4.76
CA ALA A 129 -8.48 -9.66 -4.98
C ALA A 129 -8.15 -10.16 -6.40
N ARG A 130 -8.19 -9.28 -7.40
CA ARG A 130 -7.93 -9.62 -8.80
C ARG A 130 -6.44 -9.61 -9.14
N ASP A 131 -5.72 -8.58 -8.69
CA ASP A 131 -4.40 -8.25 -9.25
C ASP A 131 -3.25 -8.39 -8.25
N ALA A 132 -3.51 -8.46 -6.93
CA ALA A 132 -2.43 -8.47 -5.94
C ALA A 132 -1.70 -9.82 -5.90
N ARG A 133 -0.40 -9.78 -5.64
CA ARG A 133 0.39 -11.00 -5.40
C ARG A 133 0.02 -11.60 -4.04
N PRO A 134 -0.45 -12.86 -3.98
CA PRO A 134 -0.79 -13.50 -2.72
C PRO A 134 0.40 -13.52 -1.75
N TRP A 135 0.17 -13.19 -0.48
CA TRP A 135 1.22 -13.25 0.55
C TRP A 135 1.72 -14.68 0.78
N SER A 136 0.91 -15.69 0.45
CA SER A 136 1.27 -17.11 0.51
C SER A 136 2.39 -17.49 -0.46
N ASP A 137 2.74 -16.63 -1.42
CA ASP A 137 3.93 -16.81 -2.25
C ASP A 137 5.25 -16.60 -1.47
N PHE A 138 5.16 -15.92 -0.32
CA PHE A 138 6.31 -15.59 0.53
C PHE A 138 6.40 -16.49 1.77
N TYR A 139 5.26 -17.00 2.23
CA TYR A 139 5.15 -17.75 3.46
C TYR A 139 4.35 -19.02 3.27
N THR A 140 4.86 -20.12 3.80
CA THR A 140 4.09 -21.34 3.97
C THR A 140 3.10 -21.15 5.11
N LEU A 141 1.82 -21.40 4.86
CA LEU A 141 0.79 -21.41 5.90
C LEU A 141 1.16 -22.42 7.00
N PRO A 142 1.44 -21.98 8.24
CA PRO A 142 1.62 -22.91 9.34
C PRO A 142 0.30 -23.62 9.64
N GLN A 143 0.39 -24.90 10.01
CA GLN A 143 -0.74 -25.62 10.58
C GLN A 143 -0.86 -25.22 12.04
N PHE A 144 -2.01 -24.65 12.40
CA PHE A 144 -2.33 -24.30 13.77
C PHE A 144 -3.37 -25.28 14.31
N ASP A 145 -3.16 -25.80 15.52
CA ASP A 145 -4.22 -26.42 16.30
C ASP A 145 -5.00 -25.33 17.08
N ALA A 146 -6.08 -25.73 17.74
CA ALA A 146 -6.91 -24.79 18.52
C ALA A 146 -6.17 -24.14 19.70
N THR A 147 -4.98 -24.63 20.04
CA THR A 147 -4.15 -24.20 21.18
C THR A 147 -2.86 -23.49 20.74
N TRP A 148 -2.73 -23.10 19.46
CA TRP A 148 -1.50 -22.49 18.92
C TRP A 148 -1.00 -21.28 19.73
N TYR A 149 -1.92 -20.51 20.33
CA TYR A 149 -1.61 -19.32 21.13
C TYR A 149 -0.90 -19.66 22.44
N GLU A 150 -1.03 -20.89 22.95
CA GLU A 150 -0.35 -21.36 24.17
C GLU A 150 1.14 -21.63 23.91
N ALA A 151 1.47 -21.99 22.67
CA ALA A 151 2.84 -22.25 22.22
C ALA A 151 3.45 -21.08 21.42
N TYR A 152 2.72 -19.97 21.25
CA TYR A 152 3.21 -18.76 20.59
C TYR A 152 4.23 -18.05 21.49
N ALA A 153 5.45 -18.60 21.51
CA ALA A 153 6.58 -17.96 22.16
C ALA A 153 6.93 -16.69 21.37
N LEU A 154 6.99 -15.56 22.07
CA LEU A 154 7.56 -14.32 21.56
C LEU A 154 9.05 -14.58 21.23
N CYS A 155 9.33 -14.93 19.98
CA CYS A 155 10.69 -14.93 19.44
C CYS A 155 11.17 -13.49 19.24
#